data_AF-A0A7W8F688-F1
#
_entry.id   AF-A0A7W8F688-F1
#
_cell.length_a   1.000
_cell.length_b   1.000
_cell.length_c   1.000
_cell.angle_alpha   90.00
_cell.angle_beta   90.00
_cell.angle_gamma   90.00
#
_symmetry.space_group_name_H-M   'P 1'
#
loop_
_entity.id
_entity.type
_entity.pdbx_description
1 polymer ?
#
loop_
_entity_poly.entity_id
_entity_poly.type
_entity_poly.pdbx_seq_one_letter_code
_entity_poly.pdbx_strand_id
1 'polypeptide(L)'
;MHREGREPCVDLVDPLIVGFITVERTREIEAMSPGLANAIADWIREAAAVQDWRRVERLANLAAPLQAPGLGDALRDLLDADIAELNNEDMVDLLGEIRATGAASSIFRLVTRSITADAPAYWLCQKSILSLSEFGTEEANEYLRVLTTSTWPAPIRWHSAVALGIEDSLGFEEGQMLG
;
A
#
# COMPACT_ATOMS: atom_id res chain seq x y z
N MET A 1 16.24 -24.80 30.38
CA MET A 1 16.18 -25.39 29.02
C MET A 1 15.95 -24.24 28.06
N HIS A 2 17.04 -23.65 27.56
CA HIS A 2 16.97 -22.60 26.55
C HIS A 2 16.43 -23.23 25.26
N ARG A 3 15.24 -22.81 24.81
CA ARG A 3 14.87 -23.00 23.42
C ARG A 3 15.75 -22.06 22.62
N GLU A 4 16.79 -22.58 21.98
CA GLU A 4 17.39 -21.90 20.84
C GLU A 4 16.25 -21.63 19.87
N GLY A 5 15.84 -20.37 19.78
CA GLY A 5 14.83 -19.95 18.83
C GLY A 5 15.42 -20.16 17.45
N ARG A 6 14.95 -21.19 16.75
CA ARG A 6 15.29 -21.39 15.34
C ARG A 6 14.92 -20.11 14.62
N GLU A 7 15.88 -19.49 13.95
CA GLU A 7 15.62 -18.31 13.12
C GLU A 7 14.46 -18.61 12.16
N PRO A 8 13.53 -17.66 11.97
CA PRO A 8 12.46 -17.84 11.02
C PRO A 8 13.07 -18.10 9.64
N CYS A 9 12.45 -18.98 8.85
CA CYS A 9 12.98 -19.41 7.56
C CYS A 9 11.93 -19.20 6.48
N VAL A 10 12.25 -18.34 5.51
CA VAL A 10 11.33 -17.94 4.45
C VAL A 10 10.83 -19.14 3.64
N ASP A 11 11.65 -20.16 3.43
CA ASP A 11 11.28 -21.36 2.66
C ASP A 11 10.31 -22.30 3.39
N LEU A 12 10.18 -22.14 4.71
CA LEU A 12 9.16 -22.83 5.51
C LEU A 12 7.85 -22.03 5.58
N VAL A 13 7.91 -20.71 5.42
CA VAL A 13 6.77 -19.80 5.55
C VAL A 13 6.09 -19.56 4.20
N ASP A 14 6.84 -19.31 3.14
CA ASP A 14 6.31 -18.98 1.81
C ASP A 14 5.29 -20.01 1.28
N PRO A 15 5.51 -21.35 1.42
CA PRO A 15 4.53 -22.33 0.97
C PRO A 15 3.22 -22.33 1.78
N LEU A 16 3.20 -21.72 2.98
CA LEU A 16 2.00 -21.60 3.81
C LEU A 16 1.11 -20.43 3.38
N ILE A 17 1.63 -19.54 2.53
CA ILE A 17 0.91 -18.38 2.02
C ILE A 17 0.11 -18.79 0.77
N VAL A 18 -1.06 -19.37 1.00
CA VAL A 18 -1.92 -19.89 -0.07
C VAL A 18 -3.25 -19.15 -0.08
N GLY A 19 -3.54 -18.49 -1.19
CA GLY A 19 -4.78 -17.73 -1.36
C GLY A 19 -4.88 -16.55 -0.41
N PHE A 20 -6.11 -16.14 -0.11
CA PHE A 20 -6.38 -15.07 0.86
C PHE A 20 -6.01 -15.51 2.28
N ILE A 21 -5.15 -14.74 2.95
CA ILE A 21 -4.70 -15.01 4.32
C ILE A 21 -5.63 -14.26 5.28
N THR A 22 -6.39 -15.00 6.08
CA THR A 22 -7.20 -14.39 7.16
C THR A 22 -6.32 -14.03 8.36
N VAL A 23 -6.81 -13.16 9.25
CA VAL A 23 -6.12 -12.81 10.51
C VAL A 23 -5.83 -14.04 11.37
N GLU A 24 -6.76 -15.00 11.41
CA GLU A 24 -6.55 -16.27 12.11
C GLU A 24 -5.40 -17.05 11.49
N ARG A 25 -5.36 -17.13 10.16
CA ARG A 25 -4.30 -17.84 9.45
C ARG A 25 -2.94 -17.17 9.63
N THR A 26 -2.89 -15.85 9.64
CA THR A 26 -1.67 -15.08 9.96
C THR A 26 -1.11 -15.46 11.33
N ARG A 27 -1.97 -15.54 12.35
CA ARG A 27 -1.57 -15.91 13.73
C ARG A 27 -1.08 -17.35 13.82
N GLU A 28 -1.67 -18.27 13.08
CA GLU A 28 -1.19 -19.66 13.01
C GLU A 28 0.22 -19.73 12.42
N ILE A 29 0.47 -19.01 11.33
CA ILE A 29 1.79 -18.97 10.67
C ILE A 29 2.83 -18.33 11.60
N GLU A 30 2.49 -17.23 12.28
CA GLU A 30 3.37 -16.59 13.27
C GLU A 30 3.70 -17.52 14.45
N ALA A 31 2.73 -18.27 14.96
CA ALA A 31 2.95 -19.24 16.05
C ALA A 31 3.88 -20.38 15.61
N MET A 32 3.85 -20.77 14.33
CA MET A 32 4.74 -21.78 13.76
C MET A 32 6.15 -21.26 13.48
N SER A 33 6.32 -19.95 13.33
CA SER A 33 7.60 -19.31 13.02
C SER A 33 7.85 -18.08 13.91
N PRO A 34 8.29 -18.29 15.17
CA PRO A 34 8.62 -17.19 16.07
C PRO A 34 9.66 -16.25 15.47
N GLY A 35 9.39 -14.94 15.51
CA GLY A 35 10.26 -13.91 14.92
C GLY A 35 9.94 -13.55 13.47
N LEU A 36 8.98 -14.22 12.84
CA LEU A 36 8.50 -13.94 11.48
C LEU A 36 8.27 -12.46 11.21
N ALA A 37 7.52 -11.77 12.07
CA ALA A 37 7.17 -10.36 11.87
C ALA A 37 8.41 -9.45 11.75
N ASN A 38 9.52 -9.79 12.42
CA ASN A 38 10.75 -9.02 12.36
C ASN A 38 11.62 -9.36 11.14
N ALA A 39 11.45 -10.53 10.53
CA ALA A 39 12.26 -11.01 9.41
C ALA A 39 11.61 -10.76 8.04
N ILE A 40 10.28 -10.70 7.99
CA ILE A 40 9.54 -10.72 6.71
C ILE A 40 9.82 -9.51 5.81
N ALA A 41 10.10 -8.34 6.38
CA ALA A 41 10.46 -7.16 5.60
C ALA A 41 11.79 -7.36 4.85
N ASP A 42 12.77 -8.04 5.46
CA ASP A 42 14.04 -8.34 4.80
C ASP A 42 13.86 -9.41 3.72
N TRP A 43 13.01 -10.42 3.96
CA TRP A 43 12.66 -11.39 2.93
C TRP A 43 11.94 -10.78 1.72
N ILE A 44 11.12 -9.74 1.93
CA ILE A 44 10.52 -8.97 0.82
C ILE A 44 11.63 -8.29 0.01
N ARG A 45 12.61 -7.66 0.66
CA ARG A 45 13.75 -7.03 -0.02
C ARG A 45 14.60 -8.04 -0.77
N GLU A 46 14.85 -9.20 -0.17
CA GLU A 46 15.59 -10.31 -0.79
C GLU A 46 14.87 -10.87 -2.03
N ALA A 47 13.55 -11.09 -1.93
CA ALA A 47 12.73 -11.52 -3.06
C ALA A 47 12.74 -10.48 -4.19
N ALA A 48 12.62 -9.19 -3.84
CA ALA A 48 12.72 -8.10 -4.79
C ALA A 48 14.10 -8.03 -5.49
N ALA A 49 15.19 -8.28 -4.76
CA ALA A 49 16.55 -8.27 -5.32
C ALA A 49 16.76 -9.34 -6.41
N VAL A 50 16.00 -10.44 -6.35
CA VAL A 50 15.99 -11.50 -7.38
C VAL A 50 14.78 -11.42 -8.32
N GLN A 51 14.03 -10.32 -8.28
CA GLN A 51 12.84 -10.06 -9.09
C GLN A 51 11.72 -11.11 -8.95
N ASP A 52 11.60 -11.75 -7.79
CA ASP A 52 10.49 -12.65 -7.48
C ASP A 52 9.28 -11.87 -6.96
N TRP A 53 8.63 -11.14 -7.86
CA TRP A 53 7.50 -10.26 -7.56
C TRP A 53 6.31 -10.99 -6.96
N ARG A 54 6.08 -12.22 -7.41
CA ARG A 54 5.01 -13.06 -6.88
C ARG A 54 5.28 -13.43 -5.41
N ARG A 55 6.54 -13.60 -5.02
CA ARG A 55 6.92 -13.84 -3.62
C ARG A 55 6.85 -12.55 -2.81
N VAL A 56 7.24 -11.41 -3.38
CA VAL A 56 7.06 -10.08 -2.76
C VAL A 56 5.61 -9.86 -2.38
N GLU A 57 4.66 -10.04 -3.30
CA GLU A 57 3.22 -9.84 -3.05
C GLU A 57 2.70 -10.78 -1.95
N ARG A 58 3.05 -12.07 -1.99
CA ARG A 58 2.66 -13.04 -0.96
C ARG A 58 3.17 -12.65 0.42
N LEU A 59 4.45 -12.31 0.52
CA LEU A 59 5.07 -11.93 1.78
C LEU A 59 4.48 -10.60 2.30
N ALA A 60 4.23 -9.62 1.44
CA ALA A 60 3.61 -8.35 1.81
C ALA A 60 2.19 -8.55 2.40
N ASN A 61 1.38 -9.40 1.76
CA ASN A 61 0.04 -9.75 2.25
C ASN A 61 0.05 -10.47 3.61
N LEU A 62 1.09 -11.24 3.92
CA LEU A 62 1.27 -11.82 5.25
C LEU A 62 1.80 -10.79 6.26
N ALA A 63 2.66 -9.88 5.83
CA ALA A 63 3.33 -8.90 6.67
C ALA A 63 2.39 -7.80 7.18
N ALA A 64 1.41 -7.38 6.36
CA ALA A 64 0.47 -6.32 6.72
C ALA A 64 -0.38 -6.62 7.98
N PRO A 65 -1.09 -7.77 8.09
CA PRO A 65 -1.84 -8.10 9.29
C PRO A 65 -0.95 -8.36 10.53
N LEU A 66 0.34 -8.63 10.32
CA LEU A 66 1.34 -8.74 11.40
C LEU A 66 1.85 -7.38 11.88
N GLN A 67 1.55 -6.29 11.16
CA GLN A 67 2.15 -4.97 11.39
C GLN A 67 3.68 -5.06 11.41
N ALA A 68 4.24 -5.83 10.46
CA ALA A 68 5.65 -6.16 10.42
C ALA A 68 6.53 -4.89 10.39
N PRO A 69 7.48 -4.73 11.33
CA PRO A 69 8.39 -3.60 11.31
C PRO A 69 9.16 -3.49 9.98
N GLY A 70 9.27 -2.28 9.46
CA GLY A 70 9.99 -2.01 8.21
C GLY A 70 9.27 -2.40 6.91
N LEU A 71 8.03 -2.94 6.99
CA LEU A 71 7.21 -3.23 5.82
C LEU A 71 6.90 -1.97 5.01
N GLY A 72 6.45 -0.90 5.67
CA GLY A 72 6.11 0.36 5.00
C GLY A 72 7.28 0.94 4.21
N ASP A 73 8.50 0.90 4.76
CA ASP A 73 9.70 1.33 4.03
C ASP A 73 10.00 0.41 2.84
N ALA A 74 9.90 -0.92 3.01
CA ALA A 74 10.11 -1.86 1.91
C ALA A 74 9.13 -1.63 0.74
N LEU A 75 7.83 -1.48 1.04
CA LEU A 75 6.81 -1.24 0.02
C LEU A 75 6.96 0.14 -0.64
N ARG A 76 7.32 1.17 0.14
CA ARG A 76 7.61 2.50 -0.41
C ARG A 76 8.76 2.45 -1.40
N ASP A 77 9.86 1.78 -1.04
CA ASP A 77 11.05 1.69 -1.89
C ASP A 77 10.74 0.95 -3.21
N LEU A 78 9.90 -0.09 -3.16
CA LEU A 78 9.40 -0.78 -4.35
C LEU A 78 8.50 0.10 -5.22
N LEU A 79 7.62 0.88 -4.59
CA LEU A 79 6.73 1.80 -5.31
C LEU A 79 7.52 2.92 -6.01
N ASP A 80 8.60 3.40 -5.39
CA ASP A 80 9.48 4.41 -5.97
C ASP A 80 10.40 3.85 -7.08
N ALA A 81 10.67 2.54 -7.07
CA ALA A 81 11.43 1.87 -8.12
C ALA A 81 10.65 1.71 -9.44
N ASP A 82 9.33 1.96 -9.44
CA ASP A 82 8.44 1.95 -10.62
C ASP A 82 8.53 0.66 -11.45
N ILE A 83 8.45 -0.47 -10.75
CA ILE A 83 8.54 -1.82 -11.34
C ILE A 83 7.22 -2.15 -12.05
N ALA A 84 7.28 -2.44 -13.35
CA ALA A 84 6.10 -2.65 -14.19
C ALA A 84 5.31 -3.93 -13.85
N GLU A 85 5.99 -4.95 -13.34
CA GLU A 85 5.41 -6.25 -13.01
C GLU A 85 4.76 -6.31 -11.62
N LEU A 86 4.98 -5.30 -10.78
CA LEU A 86 4.35 -5.22 -9.46
C LEU A 86 2.93 -4.67 -9.58
N ASN A 87 2.00 -5.27 -8.85
CA ASN A 87 0.66 -4.72 -8.70
C ASN A 87 0.67 -3.47 -7.80
N ASN A 88 0.83 -2.29 -8.40
CA ASN A 88 0.83 -1.02 -7.68
C ASN A 88 -0.46 -0.75 -6.89
N GLU A 89 -1.61 -1.29 -7.32
CA GLU A 89 -2.85 -1.15 -6.56
C GLU A 89 -2.75 -1.84 -5.21
N ASP A 90 -2.31 -3.11 -5.20
CA ASP A 90 -2.16 -3.88 -3.97
C ASP A 90 -1.09 -3.26 -3.05
N MET A 91 0.01 -2.73 -3.62
CA MET A 91 1.04 -2.04 -2.83
C MET A 91 0.49 -0.80 -2.13
N VAL A 92 -0.30 0.00 -2.83
CA VAL A 92 -0.92 1.21 -2.28
C VAL A 92 -1.96 0.86 -1.22
N ASP A 93 -2.81 -0.13 -1.48
CA ASP A 93 -3.81 -0.62 -0.51
C ASP A 93 -3.13 -1.09 0.79
N LEU A 94 -2.06 -1.88 0.68
CA LEU A 94 -1.30 -2.35 1.85
C LEU A 94 -0.61 -1.21 2.61
N LEU A 95 -0.05 -0.21 1.90
CA LEU A 95 0.54 0.98 2.53
C LEU A 95 -0.51 1.76 3.34
N GLY A 96 -1.72 1.92 2.80
CA GLY A 96 -2.87 2.52 3.47
C GLY A 96 -3.29 1.74 4.72
N GLU A 97 -3.48 0.42 4.59
CA GLU A 97 -3.90 -0.48 5.66
C GLU A 97 -2.97 -0.41 6.88
N ILE A 98 -1.65 -0.43 6.65
CA ILE A 98 -0.64 -0.36 7.72
C ILE A 98 -0.33 1.09 8.15
N ARG A 99 -1.00 2.08 7.56
CA ARG A 99 -0.78 3.52 7.77
C ARG A 99 0.69 3.92 7.65
N ALA A 100 1.34 3.50 6.56
CA ALA A 100 2.73 3.82 6.27
C ALA A 100 2.89 5.30 5.86
N THR A 101 2.77 6.21 6.82
CA THR A 101 2.76 7.67 6.59
C THR A 101 3.97 8.18 5.80
N GLY A 102 5.15 7.55 5.97
CA GLY A 102 6.37 7.85 5.22
C GLY A 102 6.27 7.60 3.70
N ALA A 103 5.19 6.99 3.21
CA ALA A 103 4.94 6.75 1.80
C ALA A 103 4.08 7.84 1.12
N ALA A 104 3.62 8.86 1.85
CA ALA A 104 2.73 9.91 1.32
C ALA A 104 3.27 10.53 0.02
N SER A 105 4.53 10.97 0.03
CA SER A 105 5.15 11.55 -1.16
C SER A 105 5.29 10.57 -2.32
N SER A 106 5.57 9.28 -2.05
CA SER A 106 5.71 8.23 -3.06
C SER A 106 4.37 7.90 -3.73
N ILE A 107 3.29 7.82 -2.94
CA ILE A 107 1.91 7.65 -3.45
C ILE A 107 1.48 8.85 -4.28
N PHE A 108 1.76 10.08 -3.82
CA PHE A 108 1.43 11.28 -4.61
C PHE A 108 2.18 11.31 -5.96
N ARG A 109 3.46 10.91 -5.98
CA ARG A 109 4.23 10.75 -7.24
C ARG A 109 3.62 9.67 -8.14
N LEU A 110 3.13 8.57 -7.58
CA LEU A 110 2.42 7.53 -8.32
C LEU A 110 1.16 8.08 -9.01
N VAL A 111 0.31 8.80 -8.29
CA VAL A 111 -0.89 9.44 -8.87
C VAL A 111 -0.49 10.34 -10.05
N THR A 112 0.55 11.16 -9.86
CA THR A 112 1.03 12.10 -10.87
C THR A 112 1.49 11.41 -12.15
N ARG A 113 2.21 10.29 -12.05
CA ARG A 113 2.72 9.56 -13.22
C ARG A 113 1.66 8.67 -13.88
N SER A 114 0.73 8.13 -13.11
CA SER A 114 -0.28 7.18 -13.59
C SER A 114 -1.52 7.85 -14.18
N ILE A 115 -1.72 9.15 -13.95
CA ILE A 115 -2.98 9.85 -14.26
C ILE A 115 -3.50 9.62 -15.69
N THR A 116 -2.62 9.62 -16.69
CA THR A 116 -3.03 9.41 -18.08
C THR A 116 -3.29 7.95 -18.40
N ALA A 117 -2.50 7.03 -17.84
CA ALA A 117 -2.62 5.59 -18.10
C ALA A 117 -3.82 4.96 -17.37
N ASP A 118 -4.20 5.52 -16.24
CA ASP A 118 -5.29 5.04 -15.38
C ASP A 118 -6.67 5.56 -15.84
N ALA A 119 -6.70 6.53 -16.75
CA ALA A 119 -7.93 7.03 -17.34
C ALA A 119 -8.65 5.97 -18.20
N PRO A 120 -9.99 6.01 -18.31
CA PRO A 120 -10.90 6.99 -17.70
C PRO A 120 -11.41 6.59 -16.31
N ALA A 121 -11.10 5.37 -15.84
CA ALA A 121 -11.66 4.84 -14.60
C ALA A 121 -10.92 5.34 -13.34
N TYR A 122 -9.63 5.65 -13.47
CA TYR A 122 -8.78 6.16 -12.42
C TYR A 122 -8.71 5.24 -11.18
N TRP A 123 -8.70 3.92 -11.37
CA TRP A 123 -8.77 2.95 -10.27
C TRP A 123 -7.58 3.05 -9.32
N LEU A 124 -6.36 3.08 -9.87
CA LEU A 124 -5.14 3.20 -9.08
C LEU A 124 -5.08 4.56 -8.37
N CYS A 125 -5.47 5.63 -9.05
CA CYS A 125 -5.49 6.97 -8.48
C CYS A 125 -6.52 7.08 -7.35
N GLN A 126 -7.69 6.46 -7.49
CA GLN A 126 -8.72 6.41 -6.44
C GLN A 126 -8.21 5.65 -5.20
N LYS A 127 -7.59 4.49 -5.38
CA LYS A 127 -6.94 3.75 -4.28
C LYS A 127 -5.86 4.57 -3.61
N SER A 128 -5.03 5.26 -4.39
CA SER A 128 -3.99 6.14 -3.88
C SER A 128 -4.54 7.29 -3.04
N ILE A 129 -5.65 7.90 -3.46
CA ILE A 129 -6.37 8.92 -2.69
C ILE A 129 -6.90 8.35 -1.38
N LEU A 130 -7.50 7.15 -1.41
CA LEU A 130 -7.99 6.47 -0.23
C LEU A 130 -6.84 6.22 0.76
N SER A 131 -5.73 5.62 0.32
CA SER A 131 -4.58 5.34 1.18
C SER A 131 -3.94 6.60 1.76
N LEU A 132 -3.85 7.70 0.98
CA LEU A 132 -3.41 9.00 1.49
C LEU A 132 -4.34 9.49 2.63
N SER A 133 -5.65 9.31 2.49
CA SER A 133 -6.61 9.69 3.53
C SER A 133 -6.46 8.87 4.81
N GLU A 134 -6.09 7.59 4.71
CA GLU A 134 -5.91 6.68 5.85
C GLU A 134 -4.67 7.02 6.69
N PHE A 135 -3.69 7.73 6.11
CA PHE A 135 -2.49 8.17 6.82
C PHE A 135 -2.80 9.17 7.93
N GLY A 136 -3.84 10.00 7.77
CA GLY A 136 -4.26 10.98 8.78
C GLY A 136 -3.17 12.00 9.14
N THR A 137 -2.26 12.31 8.22
CA THR A 137 -1.17 13.28 8.42
C THR A 137 -1.42 14.57 7.65
N GLU A 138 -0.84 15.68 8.13
CA GLU A 138 -0.94 16.96 7.41
C GLU A 138 -0.27 16.91 6.04
N GLU A 139 0.85 16.21 5.90
CA GLU A 139 1.52 16.02 4.60
C GLU A 139 0.59 15.32 3.59
N ALA A 140 -0.07 14.24 3.99
CA ALA A 140 -1.02 13.55 3.13
C ALA A 140 -2.22 14.45 2.77
N ASN A 141 -2.74 15.21 3.75
CA ASN A 141 -3.80 16.17 3.52
C ASN A 141 -3.38 17.29 2.53
N GLU A 142 -2.14 17.76 2.59
CA GLU A 142 -1.61 18.73 1.64
C GLU A 142 -1.60 18.17 0.21
N TYR A 143 -1.14 16.92 0.02
CA TYR A 143 -1.22 16.26 -1.28
C TYR A 143 -2.66 16.12 -1.78
N LEU A 144 -3.59 15.68 -0.91
CA LEU A 144 -5.01 15.61 -1.26
C LEU A 144 -5.57 16.99 -1.67
N ARG A 145 -5.19 18.08 -0.99
CA ARG A 145 -5.60 19.44 -1.36
C ARG A 145 -5.07 19.82 -2.74
N VAL A 146 -3.82 19.47 -3.07
CA VAL A 146 -3.26 19.68 -4.41
C VAL A 146 -4.10 18.97 -5.48
N LEU A 147 -4.56 17.75 -5.21
CA LEU A 147 -5.40 16.97 -6.13
C LEU A 147 -6.80 17.57 -6.35
N THR A 148 -7.28 18.47 -5.50
CA THR A 148 -8.57 19.18 -5.70
C THR A 148 -8.52 20.34 -6.69
N THR A 149 -7.31 20.78 -7.05
CA THR A 149 -7.11 21.94 -7.93
C THR A 149 -7.53 21.67 -9.37
N SER A 150 -7.78 22.73 -10.14
CA SER A 150 -8.32 22.66 -11.51
C SER A 150 -7.39 22.01 -12.54
N THR A 151 -6.13 21.73 -12.20
CA THR A 151 -5.18 21.02 -13.06
C THR A 151 -5.46 19.52 -13.15
N TRP A 152 -6.26 18.98 -12.23
CA TRP A 152 -6.57 17.55 -12.16
C TRP A 152 -7.92 17.20 -12.81
N PRO A 153 -8.08 15.97 -13.33
CA PRO A 153 -9.36 15.49 -13.85
C PRO A 153 -10.48 15.53 -12.80
N ALA A 154 -11.72 15.70 -13.24
CA ALA A 154 -12.87 15.85 -12.35
C ALA A 154 -13.05 14.67 -11.36
N PRO A 155 -12.90 13.38 -11.76
CA PRO A 155 -12.96 12.27 -10.80
C PRO A 155 -11.89 12.38 -9.70
N ILE A 156 -10.65 12.73 -10.03
CA ILE A 156 -9.57 12.89 -9.05
C ILE A 156 -9.88 14.00 -8.06
N ARG A 157 -10.36 15.15 -8.57
CA ARG A 157 -10.74 16.28 -7.75
C ARG A 157 -11.89 15.93 -6.80
N TRP A 158 -12.88 15.20 -7.29
CA TRP A 158 -14.00 14.70 -6.49
C TRP A 158 -13.54 13.79 -5.36
N HIS A 159 -12.85 12.70 -5.68
CA HIS A 159 -12.42 11.73 -4.68
C HIS A 159 -11.48 12.35 -3.65
N SER A 160 -10.61 13.28 -4.05
CA SER A 160 -9.71 13.97 -3.13
C SER A 160 -10.45 14.94 -2.21
N ALA A 161 -11.49 15.62 -2.71
CA ALA A 161 -12.32 16.49 -1.90
C ALA A 161 -13.15 15.70 -0.88
N VAL A 162 -13.74 14.58 -1.30
CA VAL A 162 -14.46 13.64 -0.42
C VAL A 162 -13.54 13.06 0.66
N ALA A 163 -12.33 12.65 0.29
CA ALA A 163 -11.33 12.17 1.24
C ALA A 163 -10.98 13.20 2.33
N LEU A 164 -11.07 14.49 1.99
CA LEU A 164 -10.85 15.61 2.91
C LEU A 164 -12.13 16.09 3.62
N GLY A 165 -13.31 15.66 3.17
CA GLY A 165 -14.61 16.16 3.62
C GLY A 165 -14.84 17.65 3.30
N ILE A 166 -14.39 18.11 2.13
CA ILE A 166 -14.47 19.52 1.71
C ILE A 166 -15.21 19.74 0.38
N GLU A 167 -15.83 18.71 -0.19
CA GLU A 167 -16.55 18.75 -1.45
C GLU A 167 -17.61 19.86 -1.51
N ASP A 168 -18.42 20.00 -0.46
CA ASP A 168 -19.43 21.06 -0.33
C ASP A 168 -18.80 22.45 -0.29
N SER A 169 -17.67 22.59 0.42
CA SER A 169 -16.95 23.86 0.53
C SER A 169 -16.33 24.30 -0.80
N LEU A 170 -16.01 23.34 -1.66
CA LEU A 170 -15.51 23.57 -3.01
C LEU A 170 -16.64 23.71 -4.04
N GLY A 171 -17.90 23.47 -3.65
CA GLY A 171 -19.05 23.47 -4.54
C GLY A 171 -19.00 22.36 -5.58
N PHE A 172 -18.37 21.22 -5.25
CA PHE A 172 -18.31 20.07 -6.13
C PHE A 172 -19.59 19.25 -6.01
N GLU A 173 -20.18 18.90 -7.15
CA GLU A 173 -21.38 18.08 -7.24
C GLU A 173 -21.05 16.74 -7.89
N GLU A 174 -21.39 15.63 -7.24
CA GLU A 174 -20.99 14.28 -7.66
C GLU A 174 -21.33 14.00 -9.13
N GLY A 175 -22.59 14.23 -9.53
CA GLY A 175 -23.05 13.97 -10.89
C GLY A 175 -22.36 14.84 -11.94
N GLN A 176 -21.90 16.05 -11.59
CA GLN A 176 -21.14 16.89 -12.52
C GLN A 176 -19.69 16.44 -12.66
N MET A 177 -19.11 15.93 -11.56
CA MET A 177 -17.70 15.59 -11.48
C MET A 177 -17.41 14.19 -12.01
N LEU A 178 -18.36 13.26 -11.87
CA LEU A 178 -18.20 11.86 -12.26
C LEU A 178 -18.86 11.50 -13.61
N GLY A 179 -19.81 12.32 -14.10
CA GLY A 179 -20.46 12.15 -15.41
C GLY A 179 -21.70 11.27 -15.38
#